data_AF-A0A1X7UVA6-F1
#
_entry.id   AF-A0A1X7UVA6-F1
#
_cell.length_a   1.000
_cell.length_b   1.000
_cell.length_c   1.000
_cell.angle_alpha   90.00
_cell.angle_beta   90.00
_cell.angle_gamma   90.00
#
_symmetry.space_group_name_H-M   'P 1'
#
loop_
_entity.id
_entity.type
_entity.pdbx_description
1 polymer ?
#
loop_
_entity_poly.entity_id
_entity_poly.type
_entity_poly.pdbx_seq_one_letter_code
_entity_poly.pdbx_strand_id
1 'polypeptide(L)'
;MNLASFLPSALAKQSRQGKPIESFYFPAFLANTTLCPVNTLDTYPDKTKQMRRNENRLFIFFIKPHKAVTSSSIARWLSATLEKAGIDASIFGAHSTNAVSASLKPEAELL
;
A
#
# COMPACT_ATOMS: atom_id res chain seq x y z
N MET A 1 -6.11 -15.52 -14.54
CA MET A 1 -5.23 -15.16 -13.40
C MET A 1 -5.97 -14.11 -12.58
N ASN A 2 -6.18 -14.35 -11.28
CA ASN A 2 -6.85 -13.37 -10.43
C ASN A 2 -5.84 -12.30 -10.01
N LEU A 3 -6.07 -11.05 -10.41
CA LEU A 3 -5.19 -9.91 -10.16
C LEU A 3 -6.02 -8.64 -9.99
N ALA A 4 -5.47 -7.67 -9.26
CA ALA A 4 -6.05 -6.34 -9.12
C ALA A 4 -5.17 -5.32 -9.85
N SER A 5 -5.75 -4.56 -10.78
CA SER A 5 -5.05 -3.56 -11.59
C SER A 5 -5.42 -2.14 -11.19
N PHE A 6 -4.44 -1.25 -11.20
CA PHE A 6 -4.61 0.17 -10.91
C PHE A 6 -4.07 1.03 -12.05
N LEU A 7 -4.85 2.05 -12.41
CA LEU A 7 -4.43 3.12 -13.30
C LEU A 7 -4.38 4.42 -12.49
N PRO A 8 -3.21 5.05 -12.36
CA PRO A 8 -3.12 6.37 -11.74
C PRO A 8 -4.02 7.39 -12.44
N SER A 9 -4.78 8.16 -11.65
CA SER A 9 -5.71 9.17 -12.18
C SER A 9 -5.03 10.48 -12.60
N ALA A 10 -3.74 10.66 -12.26
CA ALA A 10 -2.96 11.85 -12.56
C ALA A 10 -1.48 11.51 -12.69
N LEU A 11 -0.73 12.40 -13.35
CA LEU A 11 0.72 12.30 -13.46
C LEU A 11 1.38 12.49 -12.09
N ALA A 12 2.32 11.61 -11.77
CA ALA A 12 3.19 11.77 -10.61
C ALA A 12 4.35 12.70 -10.96
N LYS A 13 5.03 13.24 -9.95
CA LYS A 13 6.27 14.03 -10.15
C LYS A 13 7.34 13.28 -10.96
N GLN A 14 7.32 11.94 -10.91
CA GLN A 14 8.24 11.07 -11.64
C GLN A 14 7.74 10.68 -13.04
N SER A 15 6.53 11.10 -13.43
CA SER A 15 6.03 10.88 -14.79
C SER A 15 6.82 11.71 -15.79
N ARG A 16 7.25 11.08 -16.88
CA ARG A 16 7.99 11.75 -17.96
C ARG A 16 7.00 12.37 -18.96
N GLN A 17 7.29 13.58 -19.43
CA GLN A 17 6.50 14.22 -20.48
C GLN A 17 6.49 13.33 -21.75
N GLY A 18 5.32 13.13 -22.34
CA GLY A 18 5.15 12.29 -23.53
C GLY A 18 5.12 10.77 -23.26
N LYS A 19 5.36 10.30 -22.03
CA LYS A 19 5.19 8.88 -21.68
C LYS A 19 3.76 8.61 -21.17
N PRO A 20 3.03 7.64 -21.74
CA PRO A 20 1.72 7.23 -21.21
C PRO A 20 1.82 6.78 -19.75
N ILE A 21 0.75 7.00 -18.98
CA ILE A 21 0.61 6.45 -17.63
C ILE A 21 0.43 4.93 -17.77
N GLU A 22 1.38 4.17 -17.24
CA GLU A 22 1.30 2.71 -17.20
C GLU A 22 0.49 2.28 -15.98
N SER A 23 -0.37 1.28 -16.18
CA SER A 23 -1.04 0.60 -15.07
C SER A 23 -0.08 -0.31 -14.33
N PHE A 24 -0.32 -0.50 -13.04
CA PHE A 24 0.36 -1.52 -12.23
C PHE A 24 -0.66 -2.52 -11.69
N TYR A 25 -0.20 -3.71 -11.32
CA TYR A 25 -1.07 -4.76 -10.82
C TYR A 25 -0.46 -5.51 -9.63
N PHE A 26 -1.34 -6.11 -8.83
CA PHE A 26 -0.98 -7.03 -7.76
C PHE A 26 -1.56 -8.41 -8.06
N PRO A 27 -0.74 -9.48 -8.06
CA PRO A 27 -1.25 -10.84 -8.21
C PRO A 27 -1.96 -11.30 -6.93
N ALA A 28 -2.97 -12.15 -7.08
CA ALA A 28 -3.56 -12.83 -5.93
C ALA A 28 -2.55 -13.78 -5.27
N PHE A 29 -2.50 -13.77 -3.94
CA PHE A 29 -1.70 -14.71 -3.16
C PHE A 29 -2.59 -15.83 -2.62
N LEU A 30 -2.71 -16.91 -3.39
CA LEU A 30 -3.66 -18.00 -3.09
C LEU A 30 -3.22 -18.87 -1.90
N ALA A 31 -1.92 -18.91 -1.59
CA ALA A 31 -1.39 -19.70 -0.49
C ALA A 31 -1.89 -19.21 0.88
N ASN A 32 -2.19 -17.91 1.01
CA ASN A 32 -2.79 -17.37 2.22
C ASN A 32 -3.67 -16.16 1.90
N THR A 33 -4.99 -16.32 2.02
CA THR A 33 -5.97 -15.25 1.72
C THR A 33 -5.88 -14.06 2.67
N THR A 34 -5.34 -14.24 3.89
CA THR A 34 -5.16 -13.14 4.85
C THR A 34 -4.02 -12.21 4.47
N LEU A 35 -3.08 -12.69 3.64
CA LEU A 35 -1.97 -11.93 3.08
C LEU A 35 -2.22 -11.53 1.61
N CYS A 36 -3.38 -11.87 1.06
CA CYS A 36 -3.67 -11.65 -0.36
C CYS A 36 -4.11 -10.19 -0.62
N PRO A 37 -3.39 -9.44 -1.47
CA PRO A 37 -3.74 -8.06 -1.77
C PRO A 37 -5.07 -7.98 -2.52
N VAL A 38 -5.33 -8.88 -3.47
CA VAL A 38 -6.59 -8.90 -4.24
C VAL A 38 -7.80 -9.11 -3.31
N ASN A 39 -7.74 -10.14 -2.46
CA ASN A 39 -8.80 -10.41 -1.49
C ASN A 39 -9.03 -9.22 -0.54
N THR A 40 -7.94 -8.57 -0.10
CA THR A 40 -8.03 -7.37 0.75
C THR A 40 -8.69 -6.20 0.02
N LEU A 41 -8.34 -6.00 -1.25
CA LEU A 41 -8.88 -4.93 -2.09
C LEU A 41 -10.35 -5.14 -2.45
N ASP A 42 -10.81 -6.38 -2.55
CA ASP A 42 -12.24 -6.70 -2.73
C ASP A 42 -13.01 -6.51 -1.41
N THR A 43 -12.46 -7.04 -0.31
CA THR A 43 -13.16 -7.08 0.99
C THR A 43 -13.25 -5.71 1.66
N TYR A 44 -12.23 -4.86 1.51
CA TYR A 44 -12.15 -3.60 2.27
C TYR A 44 -13.21 -2.57 1.86
N PRO A 45 -13.46 -2.27 0.56
CA PRO A 45 -14.55 -1.42 0.12
C PRO A 45 -15.92 -1.88 0.63
N ASP A 46 -16.19 -3.19 0.59
CA ASP A 46 -17.45 -3.77 1.06
C ASP A 46 -17.64 -3.53 2.56
N LYS A 47 -16.61 -3.82 3.38
CA LYS A 47 -16.65 -3.60 4.83
C LYS A 47 -16.81 -2.13 5.22
N THR A 48 -16.35 -1.21 4.37
CA THR A 48 -16.37 0.24 4.64
C THR A 48 -17.53 0.97 3.94
N LYS A 49 -18.35 0.26 3.16
CA LYS A 49 -19.41 0.82 2.30
C LYS A 49 -20.36 1.76 3.06
N GLN A 50 -20.80 1.37 4.27
CA GLN A 50 -21.72 2.16 5.09
C GLN A 50 -21.11 3.48 5.61
N MET A 51 -19.77 3.54 5.73
CA MET A 51 -19.05 4.69 6.28
C MET A 51 -18.64 5.70 5.19
N ARG A 52 -18.49 5.24 3.94
CA ARG A 52 -17.93 6.03 2.83
C ARG A 52 -18.79 7.25 2.47
N ARG A 53 -20.12 7.20 2.59
CA ARG A 53 -21.01 8.26 2.09
C ARG A 53 -20.63 8.67 0.65
N ASN A 54 -20.01 9.85 0.46
CA ASN A 54 -19.57 10.38 -0.84
C ASN A 54 -18.04 10.30 -1.04
N GLU A 55 -17.31 9.57 -0.20
CA GLU A 55 -15.86 9.42 -0.30
C GLU A 55 -15.49 8.30 -1.27
N ASN A 56 -14.77 8.67 -2.33
CA ASN A 56 -14.38 7.79 -3.43
C ASN A 56 -12.93 7.31 -3.32
N ARG A 57 -12.14 7.84 -2.38
CA ARG A 57 -10.78 7.33 -2.16
C ARG A 57 -10.82 5.93 -1.55
N LEU A 58 -9.85 5.10 -1.93
CA LEU A 58 -9.74 3.73 -1.43
C LEU A 58 -9.70 3.74 0.11
N PHE A 59 -8.72 4.41 0.73
CA PHE A 59 -8.58 4.46 2.18
C PHE A 59 -9.36 5.62 2.82
N ILE A 60 -10.16 5.30 3.85
CA ILE A 60 -10.92 6.26 4.65
C ILE A 60 -10.57 6.13 6.14
N PHE A 61 -10.71 7.23 6.89
CA PHE A 61 -10.60 7.18 8.35
C PHE A 61 -11.77 6.42 8.98
N PHE A 62 -11.45 5.58 9.97
CA PHE A 62 -12.47 4.89 10.77
C PHE A 62 -13.15 5.82 11.80
N ILE A 63 -12.61 7.02 12.04
CA ILE A 63 -13.21 8.04 12.93
C ILE A 63 -14.03 9.02 12.08
N LYS A 64 -15.19 9.43 12.58
CA LYS A 64 -16.00 10.50 11.96
C LYS A 64 -15.15 11.78 11.82
N PRO A 65 -15.19 12.49 10.68
CA PRO A 65 -16.17 12.38 9.60
C PRO A 65 -15.83 11.41 8.44
N HIS A 66 -15.08 10.32 8.67
CA HIS A 66 -14.76 9.26 7.70
C HIS A 66 -14.20 9.75 6.36
N LYS A 67 -13.32 10.75 6.43
CA LYS A 67 -12.69 11.35 5.25
C LYS A 67 -11.59 10.47 4.69
N ALA A 68 -11.24 10.72 3.43
CA ALA A 68 -10.01 10.26 2.81
C ALA A 68 -8.80 10.33 3.75
N VAL A 69 -8.03 9.24 3.80
CA VAL A 69 -6.75 9.20 4.50
C VAL A 69 -5.70 9.98 3.70
N THR A 70 -4.79 10.68 4.40
CA THR A 70 -3.65 11.37 3.79
C THR A 70 -2.47 10.43 3.59
N SER A 71 -1.57 10.75 2.65
CA SER A 71 -0.32 9.99 2.47
C SER A 71 0.50 9.90 3.77
N SER A 72 0.60 11.00 4.54
CA SER A 72 1.28 11.03 5.83
C SER A 72 0.69 10.06 6.86
N SER A 73 -0.62 9.87 6.85
CA SER A 73 -1.30 8.95 7.77
C SER A 73 -1.01 7.49 7.40
N ILE A 74 -1.00 7.17 6.10
CA ILE A 74 -0.63 5.84 5.60
C ILE A 74 0.83 5.54 5.96
N ALA A 75 1.74 6.49 5.74
CA ALA A 75 3.15 6.33 6.09
C ALA A 75 3.33 6.03 7.59
N ARG A 76 2.65 6.77 8.46
CA ARG A 76 2.70 6.53 9.91
C ARG A 76 2.14 5.16 10.29
N TRP A 77 1.04 4.72 9.69
CA TRP A 77 0.50 3.38 9.93
C TRP A 77 1.43 2.27 9.46
N LEU A 78 2.09 2.46 8.32
CA LEU A 78 3.09 1.52 7.82
C LEU A 78 4.26 1.38 8.80
N SER A 79 4.88 2.49 9.20
CA SER A 79 5.98 2.47 10.18
C SER A 79 5.56 1.80 11.49
N ALA A 80 4.42 2.21 12.05
CA ALA A 80 3.92 1.60 13.30
C ALA A 80 3.59 0.11 13.16
N THR A 81 3.21 -0.35 11.97
CA THR A 81 2.94 -1.77 11.71
C THR A 81 4.24 -2.57 11.63
N LEU A 82 5.27 -2.02 11.01
CA LEU A 82 6.60 -2.62 10.94
C LEU A 82 7.25 -2.72 12.33
N GLU A 83 7.17 -1.65 13.13
CA GLU A 83 7.66 -1.65 14.52
C GLU A 83 6.98 -2.73 15.36
N LYS A 84 5.64 -2.87 15.23
CA LYS A 84 4.88 -3.93 15.90
C LYS A 84 5.27 -5.34 15.44
N ALA A 85 5.78 -5.48 14.23
CA ALA A 85 6.31 -6.73 13.71
C ALA A 85 7.78 -6.99 14.14
N GLY A 86 8.36 -6.11 14.96
CA GLY A 86 9.76 -6.20 15.39
C GLY A 86 10.77 -5.74 14.33
N ILE A 87 10.30 -5.09 13.26
CA ILE A 87 11.15 -4.53 12.21
C ILE A 87 11.48 -3.09 12.60
N ASP A 88 12.76 -2.77 12.72
CA ASP A 88 13.21 -1.41 13.00
C ASP A 88 12.78 -0.48 11.85
N ALA A 89 11.84 0.41 12.13
CA ALA A 89 11.34 1.35 11.14
C ALA A 89 12.24 2.59 10.95
N SER A 90 13.28 2.77 11.78
CA SER A 90 14.23 3.87 11.66
C SER A 90 15.02 3.83 10.33
N ILE A 91 15.12 2.64 9.72
CA ILE A 91 15.71 2.43 8.39
C ILE A 91 14.90 3.12 7.28
N PHE A 92 13.61 3.40 7.51
CA PHE A 92 12.76 4.13 6.57
C PHE A 92 12.81 5.62 6.92
N GLY A 93 13.82 6.33 6.42
CA GLY A 93 13.97 7.76 6.67
C GLY A 93 12.71 8.57 6.32
N ALA A 94 12.55 9.76 6.93
CA ALA A 94 11.36 10.61 6.90
C ALA A 94 10.81 10.99 5.50
N HIS A 95 11.55 10.69 4.43
CA HIS A 95 11.20 10.96 3.03
C HIS A 95 11.09 9.70 2.16
N SER A 96 11.20 8.48 2.71
CA SER A 96 11.29 7.26 1.93
C SER A 96 9.91 6.65 1.63
N THR A 97 9.19 7.27 0.69
CA THR A 97 8.18 6.56 -0.12
C THR A 97 8.79 5.94 -1.38
N ASN A 98 10.12 6.03 -1.55
CA ASN A 98 10.82 5.38 -2.65
C ASN A 98 11.04 3.92 -2.27
N ALA A 99 10.53 3.02 -3.11
CA ALA A 99 10.61 1.57 -2.94
C ALA A 99 11.96 1.12 -2.35
N VAL A 100 11.93 0.56 -1.14
CA VAL A 100 13.05 -0.22 -0.62
C VAL A 100 12.93 -1.60 -1.26
N SER A 101 13.83 -1.91 -2.19
CA SER A 101 14.05 -3.31 -2.60
C SER A 101 14.42 -4.09 -1.34
N ALA A 102 13.54 -4.99 -0.90
CA ALA A 102 13.89 -6.01 0.08
C ALA A 102 14.78 -7.07 -0.62
N SER A 103 16.01 -6.70 -0.98
CA SER A 103 17.04 -7.69 -1.25
C SER A 103 17.57 -8.12 0.11
N LEU A 104 17.10 -9.25 0.62
CA LEU A 104 17.82 -9.99 1.65
C LEU A 104 19.26 -10.16 1.15
N LYS A 105 20.23 -9.53 1.83
CA LYS A 105 21.60 -10.01 1.75
C LYS A 105 21.59 -11.34 2.50
N PRO A 106 21.85 -12.49 1.87
CA PRO A 106 22.16 -13.68 2.64
C PRO A 106 23.41 -13.33 3.47
N GLU A 107 23.24 -13.37 4.78
CA GLU A 107 24.35 -13.38 5.72
C GLU A 107 25.11 -14.68 5.44
N ALA A 108 26.32 -14.55 4.90
CA ALA A 108 27.23 -15.68 4.79
C ALA A 108 27.67 -16.02 6.21
N GLU A 109 26.99 -16.98 6.83
CA GLU A 109 27.53 -17.70 7.98
C GLU A 109 28.83 -18.38 7.53
N LEU A 110 29.93 -17.96 8.14
CA LEU A 110 31.20 -18.67 8.10
C LEU A 110 31.06 -19.96 8.91
N LEU A 111 31.07 -21.09 8.21
CA LEU A 111 31.72 -22.34 8.62
C LEU A 111 32.58 -22.83 7.44
#